data_AF-A0AA35NM77-F1
#
_entry.id   AF-A0AA35NM77-F1
#
_cell.length_a   1.000
_cell.length_b   1.000
_cell.length_c   1.000
_cell.angle_alpha   90.00
_cell.angle_beta   90.00
_cell.angle_gamma   90.00
#
_symmetry.space_group_name_H-M   'P 1'
#
loop_
_entity.id
_entity.type
_entity.pdbx_description
1 polymer ?
#
loop_
_entity_poly.entity_id
_entity_poly.type
_entity_poly.pdbx_seq_one_letter_code
_entity_poly.pdbx_strand_id
1 'polypeptide(L)'
;MKLQVFLSAFLACSSAVVASPIENLFKHRAIKVYHSKGINSTLPIWNGSNVSNATYANSTNSTTNTTSSDNSQLQVIVTGGQVPITNSSLTHTNYTRLYNSSSALNITQLYNVARVVNETIQDKSSSGAVVVTNAKSLEALSFFFSIVFDTEKPIVVTQDSSYAIPVANDKKAAKRGVLSVTSDKLVYSGVFTPASACSYGAGLPVAIVDDQEEVKWFFDASKPTLVSSSSVIRKEYSNFTSPFGLLENGVPIVPIVYDGGYSTSLIESLSSAVQGLVVVSSGSTNSTSSTIESTEIPVVYAQANTPLNFIDNKDVPKNAVGAGYLSPIKAQILLSIAAVNGVTSKSALETIFP
;
A
#
# COMPACT_ATOMS: atom_id res chain seq x y z
N MET A 1 -42.82 68.04 30.26
CA MET A 1 -44.09 67.52 29.72
C MET A 1 -43.77 66.45 28.69
N LYS A 2 -44.28 65.22 28.90
CA LYS A 2 -44.45 64.08 27.96
C LYS A 2 -43.16 63.56 27.27
N LEU A 3 -42.48 62.49 27.70
CA LEU A 3 -42.84 61.09 28.00
C LEU A 3 -43.04 60.21 26.74
N GLN A 4 -42.01 59.41 26.42
CA GLN A 4 -41.99 58.08 25.77
C GLN A 4 -40.49 57.69 25.62
N VAL A 5 -39.82 57.13 26.63
CA VAL A 5 -39.75 55.71 27.04
C VAL A 5 -39.43 54.75 25.88
N PHE A 6 -38.14 54.43 25.73
CA PHE A 6 -37.71 53.08 25.37
C PHE A 6 -36.57 52.68 26.32
N LEU A 7 -36.90 51.72 27.18
CA LEU A 7 -36.03 51.09 28.17
C LEU A 7 -35.96 49.60 27.82
N SER A 8 -34.83 48.97 28.13
CA SER A 8 -34.56 47.51 28.20
C SER A 8 -34.41 46.77 26.85
N ALA A 9 -33.46 45.85 26.66
CA ALA A 9 -32.72 45.05 27.62
C ALA A 9 -31.30 44.71 27.13
N PHE A 10 -30.34 44.84 28.04
CA PHE A 10 -29.14 44.03 28.09
C PHE A 10 -29.59 42.59 28.37
N LEU A 11 -29.40 41.67 27.41
CA LEU A 11 -29.56 40.24 27.62
C LEU A 11 -28.39 39.53 26.96
N ALA A 12 -27.43 39.20 27.80
CA ALA A 12 -26.59 38.04 27.59
C ALA A 12 -27.50 36.81 27.51
N CYS A 13 -27.56 36.18 26.35
CA CYS A 13 -28.02 34.80 26.20
C CYS A 13 -27.00 34.04 25.38
N SER A 14 -26.12 33.38 26.11
CA SER A 14 -25.50 32.12 25.73
C SER A 14 -26.57 31.20 25.13
N SER A 15 -26.38 30.77 23.89
CA SER A 15 -26.97 29.52 23.41
C SER A 15 -25.90 28.79 22.60
N ALA A 16 -25.27 27.85 23.29
CA ALA A 16 -24.63 26.65 22.78
C ALA A 16 -24.15 26.71 21.33
N VAL A 17 -22.84 26.91 21.18
CA VAL A 17 -22.09 26.12 20.21
C VAL A 17 -22.49 24.66 20.46
N VAL A 18 -23.33 24.10 19.61
CA VAL A 18 -23.44 22.65 19.53
C VAL A 18 -22.12 22.21 18.93
N ALA A 19 -21.15 21.99 19.81
CA ALA A 19 -20.11 21.02 19.58
C ALA A 19 -20.86 19.72 19.26
N SER A 20 -21.01 19.42 17.97
CA SER A 20 -21.41 18.10 17.55
C SER A 20 -20.16 17.24 17.73
N PRO A 21 -20.09 16.37 18.75
CA PRO A 21 -18.93 15.53 18.93
C PRO A 21 -18.98 14.47 17.83
N ILE A 22 -17.85 14.25 17.16
CA ILE A 22 -17.40 12.92 16.70
C ILE A 22 -18.12 12.31 15.46
N GLU A 23 -19.25 12.82 14.96
CA GLU A 23 -19.95 12.15 13.83
C GLU A 23 -19.47 12.46 12.40
N ASN A 24 -18.55 13.42 12.20
CA ASN A 24 -18.05 13.78 10.85
C ASN A 24 -16.59 13.41 10.59
N LEU A 25 -15.89 12.77 11.53
CA LEU A 25 -14.49 12.35 11.36
C LEU A 25 -14.29 11.10 10.49
N PHE A 26 -15.37 10.39 10.13
CA PHE A 26 -15.28 9.11 9.38
C PHE A 26 -16.22 9.00 8.17
N LYS A 27 -16.72 10.10 7.61
CA LYS A 27 -17.56 10.03 6.39
C LYS A 27 -16.71 9.98 5.12
N HIS A 28 -16.32 8.76 4.73
CA HIS A 28 -16.18 8.46 3.31
C HIS A 28 -17.57 8.46 2.67
N ARG A 29 -17.88 9.51 1.89
CA ARG A 29 -19.03 9.51 0.99
C ARG A 29 -18.70 8.58 -0.19
N ALA A 30 -18.98 7.30 -0.05
CA ALA A 30 -19.00 6.39 -1.18
C ALA A 30 -20.21 6.75 -2.06
N ILE A 31 -19.97 7.16 -3.31
CA ILE A 31 -21.03 7.26 -4.32
C ILE A 31 -21.49 5.81 -4.60
N LYS A 32 -22.71 5.47 -4.19
CA LYS A 32 -23.34 4.19 -4.55
C LYS A 32 -23.66 4.21 -6.05
N VAL A 33 -22.86 3.53 -6.86
CA VAL A 33 -23.28 3.11 -8.19
C VAL A 33 -24.14 1.85 -8.02
N TYR A 34 -25.43 1.96 -8.30
CA TYR A 34 -26.31 0.79 -8.37
C TYR A 34 -25.98 -0.01 -9.63
N HIS A 35 -25.57 -1.26 -9.46
CA HIS A 35 -25.75 -2.31 -10.46
C HIS A 35 -26.49 -3.46 -9.76
N SER A 36 -27.82 -3.47 -9.89
CA SER A 36 -28.64 -4.58 -9.41
C SER A 36 -28.61 -5.72 -10.43
N LYS A 37 -27.95 -6.83 -10.06
CA LYS A 37 -28.39 -8.16 -10.45
C LYS A 37 -28.31 -9.03 -9.20
N GLY A 38 -29.48 -9.45 -8.71
CA GLY A 38 -29.59 -10.23 -7.49
C GLY A 38 -28.84 -11.55 -7.62
N ILE A 39 -27.88 -11.77 -6.71
CA ILE A 39 -27.20 -13.05 -6.56
C ILE A 39 -27.85 -13.74 -5.36
N ASN A 40 -28.62 -14.80 -5.63
CA ASN A 40 -29.03 -15.75 -4.61
C ASN A 40 -27.78 -16.48 -4.11
N SER A 41 -27.28 -16.05 -2.95
CA SER A 41 -26.14 -16.66 -2.25
C SER A 41 -26.64 -17.83 -1.41
N THR A 42 -26.56 -19.05 -1.95
CA THR A 42 -26.54 -20.28 -1.14
C THR A 42 -25.09 -20.74 -1.02
N LEU A 43 -24.35 -20.16 -0.07
CA LEU A 43 -23.03 -20.66 0.34
C LEU A 43 -23.02 -20.83 1.87
N PRO A 44 -22.39 -21.91 2.39
CA PRO A 44 -22.40 -22.22 3.81
C PRO A 44 -21.47 -21.28 4.58
N ILE A 45 -21.87 -20.97 5.81
CA ILE A 45 -21.11 -20.20 6.79
C ILE A 45 -19.92 -21.04 7.26
N TRP A 46 -18.70 -20.52 7.15
CA TRP A 46 -17.48 -21.20 7.61
C TRP A 46 -17.14 -20.76 9.04
N ASN A 47 -17.08 -21.74 9.95
CA ASN A 47 -16.72 -21.60 11.36
C ASN A 47 -15.20 -21.77 11.55
N GLY A 48 -14.58 -20.89 12.32
CA GLY A 48 -13.12 -20.83 12.47
C GLY A 48 -12.55 -21.95 13.35
N SER A 49 -11.66 -22.76 12.77
CA SER A 49 -10.51 -23.39 13.44
C SER A 49 -9.73 -24.22 12.41
N ASN A 50 -8.40 -24.10 12.44
CA ASN A 50 -7.37 -24.80 11.66
C ASN A 50 -7.07 -24.26 10.25
N VAL A 51 -5.98 -23.48 10.18
CA VAL A 51 -5.27 -23.08 8.96
C VAL A 51 -4.78 -24.35 8.24
N SER A 52 -5.47 -24.71 7.17
CA SER A 52 -4.94 -25.61 6.14
C SER A 52 -4.91 -24.81 4.85
N ASN A 53 -3.69 -24.57 4.35
CA ASN A 53 -3.46 -23.98 3.02
C ASN A 53 -4.17 -24.87 1.99
N ALA A 54 -5.29 -24.40 1.44
CA ALA A 54 -5.92 -25.05 0.30
C ALA A 54 -5.12 -24.71 -0.96
N THR A 55 -4.12 -25.54 -1.26
CA THR A 55 -3.50 -25.58 -2.59
C THR A 55 -4.48 -26.28 -3.53
N TYR A 56 -5.03 -25.56 -4.52
CA TYR A 56 -5.78 -26.18 -5.61
C TYR A 56 -4.79 -26.76 -6.62
N ALA A 57 -4.15 -27.88 -6.28
CA ALA A 57 -3.40 -28.68 -7.24
C ALA A 57 -4.39 -29.61 -7.96
N ASN A 58 -4.83 -29.24 -9.17
CA ASN A 58 -5.53 -30.19 -10.03
C ASN A 58 -4.49 -31.08 -10.74
N SER A 59 -4.21 -32.24 -10.15
CA SER A 59 -3.49 -33.31 -10.84
C SER A 59 -4.52 -34.14 -11.61
N THR A 60 -4.71 -33.83 -12.88
CA THR A 60 -5.38 -34.74 -13.82
C THR A 60 -4.34 -35.32 -14.76
N ASN A 61 -4.07 -36.62 -14.58
CA ASN A 61 -3.36 -37.47 -15.52
C ASN A 61 -3.95 -37.29 -16.94
N SER A 62 -3.17 -36.72 -17.84
CA SER A 62 -3.42 -36.81 -19.28
C SER A 62 -2.18 -37.35 -19.97
N THR A 63 -2.26 -38.60 -20.41
CA THR A 63 -1.28 -39.29 -21.22
C THR A 63 -1.30 -38.74 -22.64
N THR A 64 -0.52 -37.69 -22.89
CA THR A 64 -0.09 -37.29 -24.24
C THR A 64 1.32 -36.75 -24.15
N ASN A 65 2.29 -37.59 -24.51
CA ASN A 65 3.69 -37.21 -24.72
C ASN A 65 3.76 -36.24 -25.90
N THR A 66 3.85 -34.94 -25.60
CA THR A 66 4.41 -33.94 -26.50
C THR A 66 5.63 -33.34 -25.82
N THR A 67 6.80 -33.67 -26.35
CA THR A 67 8.08 -33.08 -25.97
C THR A 67 8.06 -31.58 -26.31
N SER A 68 7.84 -30.72 -25.32
CA SER A 68 7.99 -29.26 -25.48
C SER A 68 8.59 -28.63 -24.21
N SER A 69 9.88 -28.31 -24.30
CA SER A 69 10.59 -27.12 -23.77
C SER A 69 10.03 -26.44 -22.51
N ASP A 70 10.75 -26.56 -21.38
CA ASP A 70 10.76 -25.64 -20.21
C ASP A 70 9.46 -24.88 -19.91
N ASN A 71 8.47 -25.57 -19.34
CA ASN A 71 7.19 -24.99 -18.92
C ASN A 71 7.36 -24.15 -17.64
N SER A 72 7.71 -22.88 -17.80
CA SER A 72 7.73 -21.93 -16.68
C SER A 72 6.31 -21.44 -16.35
N GLN A 73 5.82 -21.68 -15.13
CA GLN A 73 4.45 -21.34 -14.72
C GLN A 73 4.40 -20.00 -13.97
N LEU A 74 3.42 -19.17 -14.28
CA LEU A 74 3.16 -17.92 -13.56
C LEU A 74 2.31 -18.22 -12.32
N GLN A 75 2.74 -17.80 -11.13
CA GLN A 75 1.93 -17.99 -9.92
C GLN A 75 1.05 -16.77 -9.66
N VAL A 76 -0.23 -17.01 -9.39
CA VAL A 76 -1.23 -15.99 -9.06
C VAL A 76 -1.61 -16.13 -7.59
N ILE A 77 -1.18 -15.19 -6.76
CA ILE A 77 -1.47 -15.14 -5.33
C ILE A 77 -2.64 -14.20 -5.06
N VAL A 78 -3.70 -14.69 -4.41
CA VAL A 78 -4.93 -13.94 -4.17
C VAL A 78 -5.06 -13.56 -2.70
N THR A 79 -5.18 -12.27 -2.43
CA THR A 79 -5.38 -11.69 -1.09
C THR A 79 -6.70 -10.92 -0.98
N GLY A 80 -7.28 -10.58 -2.11
CA GLY A 80 -8.52 -9.85 -2.34
C GLY A 80 -8.63 -9.52 -3.83
N GLY A 81 -9.64 -8.75 -4.23
CA GLY A 81 -9.79 -8.32 -5.62
C GLY A 81 -10.50 -9.34 -6.52
N GLN A 82 -10.33 -9.17 -7.83
CA GLN A 82 -11.04 -9.90 -8.87
C GLN A 82 -10.11 -10.91 -9.54
N VAL A 83 -10.59 -12.15 -9.63
CA VAL A 83 -9.96 -13.22 -10.40
C VAL A 83 -11.01 -13.84 -11.32
N PRO A 84 -10.68 -14.12 -12.60
CA PRO A 84 -11.58 -14.83 -13.49
C PRO A 84 -12.00 -16.16 -12.90
N ILE A 85 -13.29 -16.48 -13.07
CA ILE A 85 -13.81 -17.83 -12.84
C ILE A 85 -13.54 -18.61 -14.13
N THR A 86 -12.29 -18.95 -14.41
CA THR A 86 -11.95 -19.75 -15.59
C THR A 86 -11.47 -21.13 -15.19
N ASN A 87 -12.25 -22.12 -15.61
CA ASN A 87 -11.95 -23.55 -15.51
C ASN A 87 -11.12 -24.02 -16.72
N SER A 88 -10.22 -23.16 -17.22
CA SER A 88 -9.56 -23.35 -18.51
C SER A 88 -8.08 -23.67 -18.35
N SER A 89 -7.69 -24.84 -18.81
CA SER A 89 -6.34 -25.39 -18.93
C SER A 89 -5.41 -24.64 -19.92
N LEU A 90 -5.71 -23.38 -20.26
CA LEU A 90 -5.05 -22.62 -21.34
C LEU A 90 -4.03 -21.60 -20.85
N THR A 91 -4.02 -21.27 -19.57
CA THR A 91 -3.00 -20.42 -18.97
C THR A 91 -2.15 -21.27 -18.04
N HIS A 92 -0.83 -21.23 -18.22
CA HIS A 92 0.16 -21.84 -17.31
C HIS A 92 0.21 -21.05 -15.97
N THR A 93 -0.95 -20.82 -15.37
CA THR A 93 -1.17 -20.00 -14.18
C THR A 93 -1.69 -20.87 -13.05
N ASN A 94 -1.01 -20.86 -11.91
CA ASN A 94 -1.45 -21.57 -10.71
C ASN A 94 -1.95 -20.56 -9.66
N TYR A 95 -3.17 -20.75 -9.17
CA TYR A 95 -3.83 -19.82 -8.25
C TYR A 95 -3.70 -20.30 -6.80
N THR A 96 -3.12 -19.46 -5.94
CA THR A 96 -3.04 -19.68 -4.49
C THR A 96 -3.79 -18.58 -3.76
N ARG A 97 -4.86 -18.92 -3.02
CA ARG A 97 -5.58 -17.94 -2.20
C ARG A 97 -5.02 -17.92 -0.79
N LEU A 98 -4.45 -16.78 -0.38
CA LEU A 98 -3.96 -16.55 0.98
C LEU A 98 -5.03 -15.87 1.86
N TYR A 99 -5.70 -14.86 1.30
CA TYR A 99 -6.72 -14.09 1.99
C TYR A 99 -7.91 -13.79 1.07
N ASN A 100 -9.02 -13.37 1.67
CA ASN A 100 -10.15 -12.76 0.97
C ASN A 100 -10.56 -11.47 1.68
N SER A 101 -9.62 -10.51 1.75
CA SER A 101 -9.82 -9.28 2.51
C SER A 101 -10.48 -8.20 1.66
N SER A 102 -11.51 -7.55 2.21
CA SER A 102 -12.06 -6.27 1.70
C SER A 102 -11.46 -5.04 2.40
N SER A 103 -10.65 -5.25 3.43
CA SER A 103 -9.97 -4.21 4.21
C SER A 103 -8.50 -4.09 3.81
N ALA A 104 -7.87 -2.95 4.09
CA ALA A 104 -6.44 -2.78 3.88
C ALA A 104 -5.65 -3.85 4.64
N LEU A 105 -4.65 -4.44 3.98
CA LEU A 105 -3.75 -5.41 4.62
C LEU A 105 -2.83 -4.69 5.60
N ASN A 106 -2.67 -5.25 6.80
CA ASN A 106 -1.72 -4.73 7.79
C ASN A 106 -0.29 -5.24 7.53
N ILE A 107 0.71 -4.68 8.22
CA ILE A 107 2.12 -5.01 8.01
C ILE A 107 2.40 -6.52 8.17
N THR A 108 1.77 -7.19 9.13
CA THR A 108 1.89 -8.65 9.31
C THR A 108 1.41 -9.43 8.10
N GLN A 109 0.27 -9.03 7.54
CA GLN A 109 -0.26 -9.63 6.32
C GLN A 109 0.66 -9.34 5.14
N LEU A 110 1.20 -8.12 5.00
CA LEU A 110 2.13 -7.78 3.90
C LEU A 110 3.36 -8.69 3.89
N TYR A 111 4.02 -8.89 5.03
CA TYR A 111 5.15 -9.82 5.16
C TYR A 111 4.77 -11.28 4.88
N ASN A 112 3.58 -11.71 5.31
CA ASN A 112 3.09 -13.06 4.99
C ASN A 112 2.92 -13.27 3.49
N VAL A 113 2.37 -12.30 2.77
CA VAL A 113 2.26 -12.37 1.30
C VAL A 113 3.66 -12.34 0.67
N ALA A 114 4.57 -11.48 1.15
CA ALA A 114 5.94 -11.44 0.63
C ALA A 114 6.69 -12.77 0.80
N ARG A 115 6.49 -13.50 1.90
CA ARG A 115 7.09 -14.83 2.08
C ARG A 115 6.63 -15.83 1.02
N VAL A 116 5.32 -15.88 0.74
CA VAL A 116 4.76 -16.79 -0.30
C VAL A 116 5.24 -16.38 -1.69
N VAL A 117 5.31 -15.07 -1.98
CA VAL A 117 5.87 -14.56 -3.23
C VAL A 117 7.36 -14.88 -3.33
N ASN A 118 8.12 -14.80 -2.23
CA ASN A 118 9.54 -15.13 -2.20
C ASN A 118 9.79 -16.59 -2.56
N GLU A 119 9.02 -17.51 -1.96
CA GLU A 119 9.07 -18.95 -2.29
C GLU A 119 8.77 -19.18 -3.79
N THR A 120 7.76 -18.47 -4.31
CA THR A 120 7.37 -18.50 -5.73
C THR A 120 8.49 -18.03 -6.66
N ILE A 121 9.11 -16.87 -6.41
CA ILE A 121 10.09 -16.29 -7.33
C ILE A 121 11.44 -17.01 -7.24
N GLN A 122 11.75 -17.66 -6.12
CA GLN A 122 12.96 -18.47 -5.97
C GLN A 122 12.87 -19.81 -6.73
N ASP A 123 11.66 -20.29 -7.03
CA ASP A 123 11.49 -21.46 -7.89
C ASP A 123 12.01 -21.18 -9.30
N LYS A 124 12.92 -22.03 -9.78
CA LYS A 124 13.51 -21.94 -11.13
C LYS A 124 12.46 -22.12 -12.23
N SER A 125 11.38 -22.85 -11.95
CA SER A 125 10.26 -23.05 -12.86
C SER A 125 9.29 -21.86 -12.90
N SER A 126 9.42 -20.88 -12.01
CA SER A 126 8.52 -19.71 -12.00
C SER A 126 9.03 -18.58 -12.89
N SER A 127 8.14 -18.08 -13.75
CA SER A 127 8.42 -16.94 -14.65
C SER A 127 8.25 -15.60 -13.94
N GLY A 128 7.54 -15.57 -12.80
CA GLY A 128 7.20 -14.38 -12.05
C GLY A 128 6.03 -14.61 -11.09
N ALA A 129 5.50 -13.54 -10.52
CA ALA A 129 4.35 -13.59 -9.63
C ALA A 129 3.34 -12.49 -9.95
N VAL A 130 2.06 -12.85 -9.95
CA VAL A 130 0.94 -11.90 -9.93
C VAL A 130 0.30 -11.94 -8.55
N VAL A 131 0.09 -10.79 -7.93
CA VAL A 131 -0.61 -10.70 -6.65
C VAL A 131 -1.87 -9.88 -6.81
N VAL A 132 -3.01 -10.53 -6.62
CA VAL A 132 -4.33 -9.92 -6.70
C VAL A 132 -4.74 -9.47 -5.30
N THR A 133 -5.10 -8.21 -5.16
CA THR A 133 -5.46 -7.58 -3.89
C THR A 133 -6.66 -6.65 -4.03
N ASN A 134 -7.19 -6.18 -2.90
CA ASN A 134 -8.26 -5.19 -2.93
C ASN A 134 -7.70 -3.78 -3.16
N ALA A 135 -8.56 -2.85 -3.60
CA ALA A 135 -8.14 -1.48 -3.92
C ALA A 135 -7.45 -0.75 -2.76
N LYS A 136 -7.86 -1.02 -1.51
CA LYS A 136 -7.30 -0.37 -0.31
C LYS A 136 -5.89 -0.84 0.03
N SER A 137 -5.49 -2.01 -0.47
CA SER A 137 -4.17 -2.60 -0.23
C SER A 137 -3.20 -2.40 -1.39
N LEU A 138 -3.67 -1.97 -2.56
CA LEU A 138 -2.88 -1.90 -3.78
C LEU A 138 -1.62 -1.04 -3.58
N GLU A 139 -1.77 0.20 -3.08
CA GLU A 139 -0.65 1.11 -2.84
C GLU A 139 0.33 0.54 -1.81
N ALA A 140 -0.17 0.12 -0.65
CA ALA A 140 0.65 -0.40 0.45
C ALA A 140 1.45 -1.64 0.03
N LEU A 141 0.81 -2.60 -0.62
CA LEU A 141 1.44 -3.85 -1.03
C LEU A 141 2.46 -3.64 -2.15
N SER A 142 2.13 -2.82 -3.15
CA SER A 142 3.04 -2.53 -4.26
C SER A 142 4.29 -1.79 -3.79
N PHE A 143 4.13 -0.82 -2.88
CA PHE A 143 5.25 -0.11 -2.28
C PHE A 143 6.08 -1.02 -1.38
N PHE A 144 5.43 -1.78 -0.49
CA PHE A 144 6.10 -2.75 0.39
C PHE A 144 6.98 -3.73 -0.41
N PHE A 145 6.42 -4.33 -1.45
CA PHE A 145 7.14 -5.24 -2.35
C PHE A 145 8.31 -4.56 -3.05
N SER A 146 8.18 -3.29 -3.44
CA SER A 146 9.28 -2.53 -4.05
C SER A 146 10.46 -2.40 -3.10
N ILE A 147 10.23 -2.35 -1.78
CA ILE A 147 11.29 -2.34 -0.79
C ILE A 147 11.84 -3.74 -0.53
N VAL A 148 10.98 -4.73 -0.28
CA VAL A 148 11.42 -6.05 0.20
C VAL A 148 11.95 -6.98 -0.89
N PHE A 149 11.63 -6.74 -2.16
CA PHE A 149 12.12 -7.55 -3.26
C PHE A 149 13.20 -6.84 -4.08
N ASP A 150 14.31 -7.53 -4.29
CA ASP A 150 15.30 -7.20 -5.31
C ASP A 150 15.46 -8.37 -6.28
N THR A 151 14.61 -8.41 -7.30
CA THR A 151 14.60 -9.47 -8.31
C THR A 151 14.47 -8.86 -9.71
N GLU A 152 14.95 -9.60 -10.71
CA GLU A 152 14.69 -9.27 -12.12
C GLU A 152 13.40 -9.92 -12.64
N LYS A 153 12.88 -10.93 -11.94
CA LYS A 153 11.61 -11.59 -12.30
C LYS A 153 10.44 -10.62 -12.07
N PRO A 154 9.46 -10.57 -12.99
CA PRO A 154 8.32 -9.68 -12.84
C PRO A 154 7.47 -10.08 -11.62
N ILE A 155 7.20 -9.09 -10.77
CA ILE A 155 6.19 -9.15 -9.71
C ILE A 155 5.19 -8.05 -10.02
N VAL A 156 3.93 -8.44 -10.24
CA VAL A 156 2.86 -7.51 -10.62
C VAL A 156 1.73 -7.56 -9.60
N VAL A 157 1.43 -6.44 -8.96
CA VAL A 157 0.33 -6.32 -7.99
C VAL A 157 -0.88 -5.66 -8.64
N THR A 158 -2.08 -6.19 -8.45
CA THR A 158 -3.27 -5.65 -9.13
C THR A 158 -4.55 -5.87 -8.35
N GLN A 159 -5.62 -5.20 -8.79
CA GLN A 159 -6.99 -5.48 -8.35
C GLN A 159 -7.68 -6.52 -9.21
N ASP A 160 -7.23 -6.72 -10.45
CA ASP A 160 -7.81 -7.67 -11.41
C ASP A 160 -6.71 -8.43 -12.14
N SER A 161 -6.66 -9.76 -11.96
CA SER A 161 -5.61 -10.57 -12.57
C SER A 161 -5.60 -10.50 -14.10
N SER A 162 -6.72 -10.23 -14.77
CA SER A 162 -6.72 -10.13 -16.24
C SER A 162 -5.82 -9.00 -16.74
N TYR A 163 -5.61 -7.95 -15.96
CA TYR A 163 -4.73 -6.85 -16.36
C TYR A 163 -3.27 -7.10 -15.99
N ALA A 164 -2.99 -7.90 -14.96
CA ALA A 164 -1.62 -8.18 -14.53
C ALA A 164 -0.97 -9.34 -15.27
N ILE A 165 -1.73 -10.36 -15.69
CA ILE A 165 -1.16 -11.53 -16.38
C ILE A 165 -0.42 -11.14 -17.67
N PRO A 166 -0.97 -10.28 -18.56
CA PRO A 166 -0.23 -9.84 -19.73
C PRO A 166 1.06 -9.09 -19.39
N VAL A 167 1.02 -8.24 -18.37
CA VAL A 167 2.20 -7.50 -17.88
C VAL A 167 3.27 -8.45 -17.33
N ALA A 168 2.89 -9.45 -16.54
CA ALA A 168 3.83 -10.41 -15.97
C ALA A 168 4.45 -11.33 -17.03
N ASN A 169 3.73 -11.62 -18.12
CA ASN A 169 4.22 -12.45 -19.22
C ASN A 169 5.04 -11.66 -20.26
N ASP A 170 4.96 -10.33 -20.28
CA ASP A 170 5.77 -9.51 -21.18
C ASP A 170 7.24 -9.51 -20.76
N LYS A 171 8.12 -9.95 -21.66
CA LYS A 171 9.58 -9.96 -21.47
C LYS A 171 10.14 -8.57 -21.12
N LYS A 172 9.48 -7.49 -21.57
CA LYS A 172 9.87 -6.10 -21.28
C LYS A 172 9.53 -5.65 -19.85
N ALA A 173 8.78 -6.45 -19.07
CA ALA A 173 8.53 -6.17 -17.66
C ALA A 173 9.75 -6.44 -16.77
N ALA A 174 10.68 -7.30 -17.22
CA ALA A 174 11.89 -7.60 -16.48
C ALA A 174 12.70 -6.34 -16.16
N LYS A 175 13.41 -6.36 -15.03
CA LYS A 175 14.32 -5.28 -14.56
C LYS A 175 13.63 -3.94 -14.22
N ARG A 176 12.31 -3.87 -14.19
CA ARG A 176 11.54 -2.67 -13.76
C ARG A 176 11.26 -2.64 -12.25
N GLY A 177 11.68 -3.68 -11.53
CA GLY A 177 11.28 -3.90 -10.14
C GLY A 177 9.83 -4.36 -10.07
N VAL A 178 9.20 -4.13 -8.92
CA VAL A 178 7.79 -4.45 -8.72
C VAL A 178 6.92 -3.47 -9.51
N LEU A 179 5.90 -4.00 -10.16
CA LEU A 179 4.93 -3.24 -10.91
C LEU A 179 3.55 -3.36 -10.26
N SER A 180 2.69 -2.40 -10.55
CA SER A 180 1.27 -2.51 -10.23
C SER A 180 0.41 -2.16 -11.44
N VAL A 181 -0.79 -2.74 -11.49
CA VAL A 181 -1.78 -2.45 -12.52
C VAL A 181 -3.10 -2.09 -11.87
N THR A 182 -3.58 -0.88 -12.16
CA THR A 182 -4.83 -0.33 -11.64
C THR A 182 -6.02 -0.65 -12.56
N SER A 183 -7.24 -0.34 -12.11
CA SER A 183 -8.47 -0.66 -12.83
C SER A 183 -8.68 0.14 -14.13
N ASP A 184 -7.90 1.19 -14.35
CA ASP A 184 -7.83 1.95 -15.61
C ASP A 184 -6.80 1.36 -16.59
N LYS A 185 -6.26 0.17 -16.29
CA LYS A 185 -5.27 -0.58 -17.09
C LYS A 185 -3.90 0.10 -17.21
N LEU A 186 -3.65 1.17 -16.46
CA LEU A 186 -2.34 1.78 -16.37
C LEU A 186 -1.42 0.94 -15.48
N VAL A 187 -0.16 0.82 -15.91
CA VAL A 187 0.90 0.11 -15.20
C VAL A 187 1.80 1.14 -14.53
N TYR A 188 2.09 0.95 -13.24
CA TYR A 188 2.95 1.83 -12.46
C TYR A 188 4.14 1.05 -11.90
N SER A 189 5.22 1.76 -11.55
CA SER A 189 6.17 1.21 -10.60
C SER A 189 5.48 1.06 -9.24
N GLY A 190 5.83 0.01 -8.48
CA GLY A 190 5.30 -0.19 -7.14
C GLY A 190 5.54 1.00 -6.20
N VAL A 191 6.64 1.74 -6.39
CA VAL A 191 6.95 2.99 -5.65
C VAL A 191 5.95 4.10 -5.96
N PHE A 192 5.53 4.24 -7.22
CA PHE A 192 4.64 5.30 -7.69
C PHE A 192 3.21 4.81 -7.95
N THR A 193 2.81 3.72 -7.29
CA THR A 193 1.44 3.21 -7.35
C THR A 193 0.50 4.22 -6.69
N PRO A 194 -0.56 4.70 -7.35
CA PRO A 194 -1.50 5.62 -6.73
C PRO A 194 -2.42 4.90 -5.74
N ALA A 195 -2.98 5.65 -4.78
CA ALA A 195 -3.95 5.12 -3.81
C ALA A 195 -5.24 4.61 -4.49
N SER A 196 -5.60 5.18 -5.65
CA SER A 196 -6.71 4.72 -6.48
C SER A 196 -6.47 5.06 -7.95
N ALA A 197 -7.14 4.34 -8.86
CA ALA A 197 -7.08 4.63 -10.30
C ALA A 197 -7.60 6.04 -10.65
N CYS A 198 -8.44 6.64 -9.80
CA CYS A 198 -9.01 7.96 -10.03
C CYS A 198 -8.18 9.10 -9.42
N SER A 199 -7.01 8.81 -8.84
CA SER A 199 -6.17 9.79 -8.18
C SER A 199 -5.26 10.49 -9.20
N TYR A 200 -5.76 11.56 -9.82
CA TYR A 200 -5.00 12.35 -10.79
C TYR A 200 -3.67 12.86 -10.22
N GLY A 201 -2.57 12.61 -10.93
CA GLY A 201 -1.23 13.05 -10.53
C GLY A 201 -0.65 12.37 -9.28
N ALA A 202 -1.28 11.29 -8.78
CA ALA A 202 -0.81 10.55 -7.60
C ALA A 202 0.19 9.43 -7.92
N GLY A 203 0.45 9.19 -9.20
CA GLY A 203 1.38 8.17 -9.69
C GLY A 203 1.91 8.51 -11.07
N LEU A 204 2.97 7.81 -11.48
CA LEU A 204 3.62 7.95 -12.78
C LEU A 204 3.47 6.65 -13.57
N PRO A 205 2.54 6.59 -14.56
CA PRO A 205 2.34 5.38 -15.34
C PRO A 205 3.54 5.13 -16.25
N VAL A 206 3.96 3.88 -16.36
CA VAL A 206 5.10 3.44 -17.19
C VAL A 206 4.68 2.59 -18.38
N ALA A 207 3.43 2.11 -18.39
CA ALA A 207 2.80 1.44 -19.52
C ALA A 207 1.28 1.49 -19.40
N ILE A 208 0.61 0.94 -20.42
CA ILE A 208 -0.82 0.64 -20.43
C ILE A 208 -1.04 -0.76 -21.01
N VAL A 209 -2.04 -1.48 -20.49
CA VAL A 209 -2.57 -2.71 -21.09
C VAL A 209 -3.76 -2.34 -21.95
N ASP A 210 -3.72 -2.64 -23.25
CA ASP A 210 -4.84 -2.33 -24.14
C ASP A 210 -5.95 -3.39 -24.10
N ASP A 211 -6.98 -3.21 -24.93
CA ASP A 211 -8.13 -4.12 -24.98
C ASP A 211 -7.81 -5.46 -25.67
N GLN A 212 -6.65 -5.55 -26.33
CA GLN A 212 -6.12 -6.77 -26.96
C GLN A 212 -5.17 -7.52 -26.02
N GLU A 213 -5.08 -7.12 -24.75
CA GLU A 213 -4.14 -7.67 -23.76
C GLU A 213 -2.66 -7.43 -24.13
N GLU A 214 -2.37 -6.43 -24.97
CA GLU A 214 -0.99 -6.03 -25.28
C GLU A 214 -0.50 -4.92 -24.34
N VAL A 215 0.77 -4.99 -23.96
CA VAL A 215 1.40 -4.04 -23.04
C VAL A 215 2.20 -3.01 -23.84
N LYS A 216 1.84 -1.74 -23.70
CA LYS A 216 2.51 -0.60 -24.36
C LYS A 216 3.33 0.19 -23.36
N TRP A 217 4.63 -0.03 -23.35
CA TRP A 217 5.58 0.66 -22.48
C TRP A 217 5.89 2.08 -22.98
N PHE A 218 5.87 3.06 -22.08
CA PHE A 218 6.19 4.45 -22.38
C PHE A 218 7.67 4.79 -22.18
N PHE A 219 8.35 4.03 -21.33
CA PHE A 219 9.75 4.26 -20.95
C PHE A 219 10.57 2.97 -20.99
N ASP A 220 11.88 3.12 -21.13
CA ASP A 220 12.83 2.03 -20.95
C ASP A 220 12.77 1.44 -19.54
N ALA A 221 13.23 0.19 -19.41
CA ALA A 221 13.21 -0.52 -18.14
C ALA A 221 14.14 0.16 -17.12
N SER A 222 13.56 0.64 -16.02
CA SER A 222 14.30 1.26 -14.92
C SER A 222 13.58 1.04 -13.59
N LYS A 223 14.37 1.04 -12.50
CA LYS A 223 13.88 1.05 -11.11
C LYS A 223 13.92 2.50 -10.58
N PRO A 224 12.93 2.96 -9.82
CA PRO A 224 12.98 4.26 -9.14
C PRO A 224 14.22 4.41 -8.25
N THR A 225 14.74 5.63 -8.13
CA THR A 225 15.96 5.92 -7.35
C THR A 225 15.92 5.38 -5.92
N LEU A 226 14.76 5.44 -5.25
CA LEU A 226 14.56 4.93 -3.88
C LEU A 226 14.90 3.44 -3.73
N VAL A 227 14.67 2.63 -4.77
CA VAL A 227 14.80 1.17 -4.75
C VAL A 227 15.75 0.65 -5.82
N SER A 228 16.53 1.54 -6.44
CA SER A 228 17.55 1.18 -7.41
C SER A 228 18.64 0.36 -6.71
N SER A 229 19.36 -0.47 -7.47
CA SER A 229 20.48 -1.25 -6.93
C SER A 229 21.61 -0.39 -6.35
N SER A 230 21.65 0.92 -6.67
CA SER A 230 22.61 1.88 -6.10
C SER A 230 22.06 2.71 -4.94
N SER A 231 20.79 2.54 -4.58
CA SER A 231 20.13 3.28 -3.50
C SER A 231 20.72 2.98 -2.12
N VAL A 232 20.53 3.93 -1.19
CA VAL A 232 20.91 3.77 0.22
C VAL A 232 20.20 2.57 0.84
N ILE A 233 18.90 2.40 0.57
CA ILE A 233 18.11 1.25 1.06
C ILE A 233 18.75 -0.08 0.62
N ARG A 234 19.29 -0.18 -0.60
CA ARG A 234 19.91 -1.42 -1.09
C ARG A 234 21.35 -1.61 -0.61
N LYS A 235 22.13 -0.54 -0.45
CA LYS A 235 23.56 -0.62 -0.11
C LYS A 235 23.83 -0.68 1.38
N GLU A 236 23.11 0.10 2.16
CA GLU A 236 23.39 0.31 3.59
C GLU A 236 22.40 -0.45 4.49
N TYR A 237 21.23 -0.83 3.97
CA TYR A 237 20.16 -1.50 4.73
C TYR A 237 19.71 -2.81 4.06
N SER A 238 20.67 -3.71 3.82
CA SER A 238 20.42 -5.00 3.13
C SER A 238 19.39 -5.91 3.82
N ASN A 239 19.13 -5.71 5.11
CA ASN A 239 18.09 -6.41 5.85
C ASN A 239 16.65 -5.99 5.45
N PHE A 240 16.47 -4.85 4.77
CA PHE A 240 15.16 -4.41 4.28
C PHE A 240 14.61 -5.35 3.19
N THR A 241 15.47 -6.10 2.51
CA THR A 241 15.06 -7.08 1.49
C THR A 241 14.75 -8.47 2.06
N SER A 242 14.59 -8.60 3.38
CA SER A 242 14.18 -9.86 4.00
C SER A 242 12.65 -9.96 4.10
N PRO A 243 12.00 -10.92 3.40
CA PRO A 243 10.57 -11.17 3.56
C PRO A 243 10.23 -11.85 4.89
N PHE A 244 11.22 -12.17 5.72
CA PHE A 244 11.07 -12.84 7.01
C PHE A 244 11.24 -11.90 8.22
N GLY A 245 11.46 -10.59 8.00
CA GLY A 245 11.87 -9.64 9.06
C GLY A 245 10.99 -9.61 10.31
N LEU A 246 9.68 -9.86 10.20
CA LEU A 246 8.77 -9.90 11.38
C LEU A 246 9.00 -11.10 12.30
N LEU A 247 9.40 -12.25 11.76
CA LEU A 247 9.62 -13.45 12.56
C LEU A 247 10.82 -13.29 13.49
N GLU A 248 11.78 -12.46 13.08
CA GLU A 248 13.03 -12.22 13.79
C GLU A 248 12.90 -11.11 14.83
N ASN A 249 12.11 -10.06 14.53
CA ASN A 249 12.18 -8.79 15.28
C ASN A 249 10.82 -8.33 15.86
N GLY A 250 9.72 -9.05 15.62
CA GLY A 250 8.39 -8.69 16.10
C GLY A 250 7.64 -7.70 15.21
N VAL A 251 6.39 -7.39 15.58
CA VAL A 251 5.48 -6.55 14.78
C VAL A 251 5.55 -5.09 15.24
N PRO A 252 5.97 -4.14 14.39
CA PRO A 252 6.04 -2.74 14.74
C PRO A 252 4.64 -2.13 14.68
N ILE A 253 4.39 -1.21 15.59
CA ILE A 253 3.19 -0.37 15.65
C ILE A 253 3.61 1.03 15.21
N VAL A 254 3.20 1.40 14.01
CA VAL A 254 3.43 2.73 13.42
C VAL A 254 2.07 3.29 12.98
N PRO A 255 1.38 4.07 13.82
CA PRO A 255 0.11 4.67 13.44
C PRO A 255 0.30 5.86 12.48
N ILE A 256 -0.73 6.10 11.67
CA ILE A 256 -0.89 7.36 10.93
C ILE A 256 -1.86 8.23 11.73
N VAL A 257 -1.44 9.45 12.05
CA VAL A 257 -2.29 10.47 12.69
C VAL A 257 -2.46 11.64 11.74
N TYR A 258 -3.66 12.21 11.71
CA TYR A 258 -3.91 13.41 10.93
C TYR A 258 -3.57 14.63 11.76
N ASP A 259 -2.81 15.56 11.21
CA ASP A 259 -2.47 16.79 11.93
C ASP A 259 -3.71 17.47 12.51
N GLY A 260 -3.55 17.90 13.75
CA GLY A 260 -4.57 18.41 14.64
C GLY A 260 -3.92 18.92 15.91
N GLY A 261 -4.66 19.66 16.73
CA GLY A 261 -4.19 20.17 18.02
C GLY A 261 -4.02 19.09 19.08
N TYR A 262 -3.27 18.02 18.79
CA TYR A 262 -2.93 16.98 19.76
C TYR A 262 -1.99 17.57 20.81
N SER A 263 -2.25 17.27 22.08
CA SER A 263 -1.33 17.64 23.14
C SER A 263 -0.06 16.81 23.04
N THR A 264 1.09 17.43 23.31
CA THR A 264 2.38 16.72 23.39
C THR A 264 2.32 15.56 24.37
N SER A 265 1.57 15.72 25.48
CA SER A 265 1.33 14.67 26.48
C SER A 265 0.66 13.42 25.92
N LEU A 266 -0.20 13.53 24.90
CA LEU A 266 -0.80 12.36 24.24
C LEU A 266 0.26 11.59 23.45
N ILE A 267 1.11 12.31 22.71
CA ILE A 267 2.18 11.70 21.92
C ILE A 267 3.23 11.04 22.83
N GLU A 268 3.61 11.72 23.91
CA GLU A 268 4.49 11.18 24.96
C GLU A 268 3.89 9.94 25.62
N SER A 269 2.58 9.90 25.88
CA SER A 269 1.95 8.71 26.46
C SER A 269 2.01 7.47 25.56
N LEU A 270 2.14 7.66 24.24
CA LEU A 270 2.20 6.59 23.24
C LEU A 270 3.62 6.12 22.96
N SER A 271 4.65 6.87 23.36
CA SER A 271 6.05 6.61 22.98
C SER A 271 6.55 5.24 23.42
N SER A 272 6.05 4.73 24.56
CA SER A 272 6.38 3.40 25.07
C SER A 272 5.68 2.24 24.32
N ALA A 273 4.63 2.55 23.53
CA ALA A 273 3.77 1.56 22.88
C ALA A 273 3.97 1.50 21.35
N VAL A 274 4.50 2.56 20.73
CA VAL A 274 4.68 2.65 19.28
C VAL A 274 6.16 2.76 18.92
N GLN A 275 6.54 2.25 17.75
CA GLN A 275 7.94 2.28 17.28
C GLN A 275 8.22 3.44 16.32
N GLY A 276 7.21 4.27 16.07
CA GLY A 276 7.28 5.45 15.22
C GLY A 276 5.88 5.99 14.95
N LEU A 277 5.81 7.18 14.37
CA LEU A 277 4.57 7.89 14.10
C LEU A 277 4.64 8.51 12.72
N VAL A 278 3.58 8.35 11.92
CA VAL A 278 3.41 9.11 10.68
C VAL A 278 2.36 10.20 10.90
N VAL A 279 2.72 11.44 10.62
CA VAL A 279 1.83 12.59 10.72
C VAL A 279 1.44 13.04 9.32
N VAL A 280 0.13 13.07 9.04
CA VAL A 280 -0.40 13.68 7.81
C VAL A 280 -0.40 15.18 7.98
N SER A 281 0.47 15.89 7.25
CA SER A 281 0.58 17.34 7.34
C SER A 281 -0.72 18.06 6.99
N SER A 282 -1.10 19.10 7.75
CA SER A 282 -2.22 19.99 7.40
C SER A 282 -1.80 21.30 6.72
N GLY A 283 -0.50 21.55 6.55
CA GLY A 283 0.01 22.76 5.93
C GLY A 283 -0.28 22.87 4.43
N SER A 284 -0.11 24.08 3.87
CA SER A 284 -0.11 24.28 2.43
C SER A 284 0.99 23.45 1.75
N THR A 285 0.85 23.17 0.45
CA THR A 285 1.75 22.33 -0.36
C THR A 285 3.21 22.46 0.07
N ASN A 286 3.78 21.34 0.56
CA ASN A 286 5.18 21.19 1.00
C ASN A 286 5.55 21.83 2.34
N SER A 287 4.58 22.08 3.24
CA SER A 287 4.85 22.58 4.60
C SER A 287 3.96 21.88 5.63
N THR A 288 4.33 21.92 6.91
CA THR A 288 3.44 21.54 8.03
C THR A 288 3.21 22.70 8.98
N SER A 289 1.96 22.84 9.46
CA SER A 289 1.62 23.71 10.59
C SER A 289 1.68 23.00 11.93
N SER A 290 1.93 21.69 11.93
CA SER A 290 2.03 20.87 13.13
C SER A 290 3.32 21.11 13.87
N THR A 291 3.27 21.01 15.19
CA THR A 291 4.43 21.07 16.08
C THR A 291 4.78 19.72 16.69
N ILE A 292 4.19 18.63 16.19
CA ILE A 292 4.42 17.28 16.74
C ILE A 292 5.87 16.88 16.45
N GLU A 293 6.62 16.66 17.51
CA GLU A 293 7.97 16.12 17.45
C GLU A 293 8.20 15.21 18.67
N SER A 294 9.17 14.31 18.57
CA SER A 294 9.56 13.45 19.68
C SER A 294 11.04 13.13 19.60
N THR A 295 11.68 13.02 20.75
CA THR A 295 13.05 12.50 20.88
C THR A 295 13.08 11.00 21.22
N GLU A 296 11.93 10.41 21.52
CA GLU A 296 11.80 9.01 21.96
C GLU A 296 11.40 8.08 20.83
N ILE A 297 10.49 8.54 19.96
CA ILE A 297 10.04 7.80 18.78
C ILE A 297 10.27 8.60 17.50
N PRO A 298 10.56 7.93 16.37
CA PRO A 298 10.56 8.58 15.07
C PRO A 298 9.23 9.24 14.73
N VAL A 299 9.27 10.48 14.23
CA VAL A 299 8.11 11.17 13.68
C VAL A 299 8.37 11.50 12.21
N VAL A 300 7.53 11.00 11.32
CA VAL A 300 7.65 11.20 9.87
C VAL A 300 6.43 11.96 9.34
N TYR A 301 6.65 13.08 8.67
CA TYR A 301 5.59 13.89 8.07
C TYR A 301 5.39 13.54 6.60
N ALA A 302 4.15 13.21 6.23
CA ALA A 302 3.77 12.93 4.85
C ALA A 302 2.56 13.77 4.43
N GLN A 303 2.43 14.04 3.14
CA GLN A 303 1.29 14.77 2.59
C GLN A 303 0.30 13.81 1.94
N ALA A 304 -0.99 13.90 2.29
CA ALA A 304 -2.04 13.05 1.71
C ALA A 304 -2.59 13.59 0.38
N ASN A 305 -2.32 14.86 0.07
CA ASN A 305 -2.91 15.55 -1.08
C ASN A 305 -2.34 15.07 -2.41
N THR A 306 -3.20 15.07 -3.43
CA THR A 306 -2.83 14.88 -4.85
C THR A 306 -2.81 16.24 -5.55
N PRO A 307 -1.92 16.47 -6.54
CA PRO A 307 -0.89 15.56 -7.08
C PRO A 307 0.23 15.26 -6.07
N LEU A 308 1.18 14.38 -6.42
CA LEU A 308 2.35 14.05 -5.59
C LEU A 308 3.00 15.34 -5.04
N ASN A 309 2.97 15.49 -3.71
CA ASN A 309 3.57 16.62 -2.99
C ASN A 309 4.84 16.15 -2.29
N PHE A 310 5.75 17.08 -1.99
CA PHE A 310 7.05 16.78 -1.40
C PHE A 310 7.20 17.48 -0.04
N ILE A 311 7.49 16.74 1.03
CA ILE A 311 7.83 17.34 2.34
C ILE A 311 9.30 17.11 2.63
N ASP A 312 10.08 18.19 2.69
CA ASP A 312 11.50 18.18 3.00
C ASP A 312 11.72 18.20 4.53
N ASN A 313 12.92 17.79 4.99
CA ASN A 313 13.35 17.84 6.39
C ASN A 313 13.41 19.27 6.94
N LYS A 314 13.59 20.28 6.09
CA LYS A 314 13.54 21.70 6.50
C LYS A 314 12.12 22.21 6.76
N ASP A 315 11.11 21.51 6.26
CA ASP A 315 9.71 21.94 6.30
C ASP A 315 8.95 21.27 7.45
N VAL A 316 9.66 20.54 8.33
CA VAL A 316 9.13 19.80 9.48
C VAL A 316 9.82 20.21 10.79
N PRO A 317 9.24 19.90 11.96
CA PRO A 317 9.87 20.14 13.26
C PRO A 317 11.25 19.51 13.39
N LYS A 318 12.09 20.07 14.28
CA LYS A 318 13.52 19.76 14.38
C LYS A 318 13.82 18.28 14.62
N ASN A 319 12.98 17.57 15.38
CA ASN A 319 13.15 16.15 15.67
C ASN A 319 12.27 15.23 14.80
N ALA A 320 11.73 15.75 13.69
CA ALA A 320 10.96 14.99 12.73
C ALA A 320 11.70 14.83 11.39
N VAL A 321 11.17 13.95 10.54
CA VAL A 321 11.68 13.65 9.20
C VAL A 321 10.58 13.91 8.17
N GLY A 322 10.92 14.56 7.07
CA GLY A 322 10.03 14.70 5.92
C GLY A 322 9.97 13.40 5.12
N ALA A 323 8.79 12.97 4.69
CA ALA A 323 8.64 11.75 3.91
C ALA A 323 8.95 11.94 2.41
N GLY A 324 9.39 13.14 2.01
CA GLY A 324 9.56 13.50 0.61
C GLY A 324 8.26 13.38 -0.15
N TYR A 325 8.31 12.64 -1.25
CA TYR A 325 7.16 12.37 -2.12
C TYR A 325 6.30 11.17 -1.69
N LEU A 326 6.59 10.53 -0.55
CA LEU A 326 5.82 9.38 -0.09
C LEU A 326 4.47 9.81 0.51
N SER A 327 3.41 9.10 0.14
CA SER A 327 2.11 9.24 0.80
C SER A 327 2.18 8.75 2.25
N PRO A 328 1.23 9.10 3.13
CA PRO A 328 1.22 8.62 4.51
C PRO A 328 1.24 7.09 4.63
N ILE A 329 0.58 6.39 3.71
CA ILE A 329 0.58 4.93 3.66
C ILE A 329 1.99 4.41 3.33
N LYS A 330 2.64 4.95 2.30
CA LYS A 330 4.00 4.55 1.92
C LYS A 330 5.01 4.88 3.02
N ALA A 331 4.88 6.05 3.64
CA ALA A 331 5.72 6.46 4.76
C ALA A 331 5.56 5.53 5.97
N GLN A 332 4.31 5.14 6.29
CA GLN A 332 4.03 4.17 7.34
C GLN A 332 4.69 2.83 7.05
N ILE A 333 4.61 2.35 5.81
CA ILE A 333 5.24 1.09 5.40
C ILE A 333 6.76 1.18 5.51
N LEU A 334 7.40 2.24 5.00
CA LEU A 334 8.86 2.40 5.08
C LEU A 334 9.33 2.50 6.54
N LEU A 335 8.64 3.28 7.36
CA LEU A 335 8.96 3.40 8.78
C LEU A 335 8.73 2.09 9.53
N SER A 336 7.70 1.32 9.15
CA SER A 336 7.47 -0.02 9.72
C SER A 336 8.63 -0.95 9.37
N ILE A 337 9.06 -1.00 8.11
CA ILE A 337 10.22 -1.81 7.69
C ILE A 337 11.47 -1.37 8.44
N ALA A 338 11.71 -0.06 8.56
CA ALA A 338 12.84 0.49 9.29
C ALA A 338 12.81 0.05 10.77
N ALA A 339 11.66 0.17 11.43
CA ALA A 339 11.45 -0.25 12.82
C ALA A 339 11.67 -1.77 13.02
N VAL A 340 11.15 -2.62 12.12
CA VAL A 340 11.42 -4.08 12.13
C VAL A 340 12.92 -4.35 12.11
N ASN A 341 13.67 -3.53 11.38
CA ASN A 341 15.09 -3.70 11.16
C ASN A 341 15.98 -2.91 12.12
N GLY A 342 15.41 -2.36 13.20
CA GLY A 342 16.14 -1.59 14.22
C GLY A 342 16.66 -0.22 13.73
N VAL A 343 16.17 0.27 12.60
CA VAL A 343 16.54 1.57 12.02
C VAL A 343 15.55 2.63 12.53
N THR A 344 15.87 3.26 13.65
CA THR A 344 15.00 4.24 14.31
C THR A 344 15.67 5.59 14.56
N SER A 345 16.97 5.74 14.30
CA SER A 345 17.64 7.02 14.52
C SER A 345 17.25 8.04 13.45
N LYS A 346 17.03 9.29 13.86
CA LYS A 346 16.65 10.38 12.94
C LYS A 346 17.60 10.47 11.74
N SER A 347 18.90 10.46 12.00
CA SER A 347 19.93 10.57 10.97
C SER A 347 19.87 9.43 9.94
N ALA A 348 19.59 8.19 10.37
CA ALA A 348 19.39 7.07 9.45
C ALA A 348 18.05 7.18 8.70
N LEU A 349 17.01 7.71 9.33
CA LEU A 349 15.72 7.90 8.68
C LEU A 349 15.79 9.00 7.61
N GLU A 350 16.52 10.08 7.86
CA GLU A 350 16.77 11.16 6.87
C GLU A 350 17.50 10.67 5.62
N THR A 351 18.24 9.55 5.67
CA THR A 351 18.93 8.99 4.49
C THR A 351 18.09 7.99 3.70
N ILE A 352 17.06 7.39 4.31
CA ILE A 352 16.17 6.42 3.63
C ILE A 352 14.89 7.05 3.10
N PHE A 353 14.40 8.11 3.74
CA PHE A 353 13.25 8.86 3.25
C PHE A 353 13.68 9.80 2.11
N PRO A 354 12.95 9.83 0.98
CA PRO A 354 13.40 10.47 -0.24
C PRO A 354 13.18 11.98 -0.31
#